data_AF-A0A8S4Q4R9-F1
#
_entry.id   AF-A0A8S4Q4R9-F1
#
_cell.length_a   1.000
_cell.length_b   1.000
_cell.length_c   1.000
_cell.angle_alpha   90.00
_cell.angle_beta   90.00
_cell.angle_gamma   90.00
#
_symmetry.space_group_name_H-M   'P 1'
#
loop_
_entity.id
_entity.type
_entity.pdbx_description
1 polymer ?
#
loop_
_entity_poly.entity_id
_entity_poly.type
_entity_poly.pdbx_seq_one_letter_code
_entity_poly.pdbx_strand_id
1 'polypeptide(L)'
;HYVDMEKVNALMGIKTGDKILTIAANGAHALSKLLADPAEVIALDASAPQLHMAKLQASAMKLLSREEFCTLIGIDRMRIPSEERIKMYRDIRSSLESETMAYWDAFTKDIGEGFLYCGEYENGYTNLLKDMIPSIHDKATVEEFLALGDNMEEQIRYYEDIWSTSQWCAVYKGMARNAFFSRASTALNIDFSTLSTYLLNQFEKMIRHTPNKRNEFLEAFLTGDINGSCKLHAYLREGNFEFIKSRLDRMKWIEGDIIEFVRDRAAKQNFERLDGINLSTVPVYYKKFPDKIYNLMKQAVEICKPGSKLVYYAAYEELNNQFPQKMIEDGVLTYNGQDLSCGILIPRYATVN
;
A
#
# COMPACT_ATOMS: atom_id res chain seq x y z
N HIS A 1 -2.12 -5.85 -3.15
CA HIS A 1 -1.53 -4.53 -2.88
C HIS A 1 -2.51 -3.61 -2.15
N TYR A 2 -3.82 -3.73 -2.34
CA TYR A 2 -4.79 -2.95 -1.59
C TYR A 2 -4.72 -3.19 -0.07
N VAL A 3 -4.54 -2.14 0.71
CA VAL A 3 -4.62 -2.17 2.17
C VAL A 3 -5.53 -1.03 2.58
N ASP A 4 -6.58 -1.38 3.31
CA ASP A 4 -7.46 -0.38 3.90
C ASP A 4 -6.74 0.28 5.09
N MET A 5 -6.10 1.42 4.82
CA MET A 5 -5.35 2.15 5.83
C MET A 5 -6.24 2.72 6.94
N GLU A 6 -7.54 2.90 6.72
CA GLU A 6 -8.48 3.30 7.79
C GLU A 6 -8.64 2.14 8.78
N LYS A 7 -8.77 0.90 8.29
CA LYS A 7 -8.74 -0.30 9.15
C LYS A 7 -7.41 -0.44 9.88
N VAL A 8 -6.27 -0.22 9.20
CA VAL A 8 -4.95 -0.25 9.86
C VAL A 8 -4.88 0.79 10.98
N ASN A 9 -5.33 2.03 10.74
CA ASN A 9 -5.35 3.08 11.76
C ASN A 9 -6.24 2.72 12.95
N ALA A 10 -7.43 2.18 12.68
CA ALA A 10 -8.35 1.72 13.72
C ALA A 10 -7.74 0.59 14.58
N LEU A 11 -7.06 -0.37 13.95
CA LEU A 11 -6.38 -1.46 14.66
C LEU A 11 -5.18 -0.98 15.47
N MET A 12 -4.46 0.03 14.98
CA MET A 12 -3.41 0.69 15.74
C MET A 12 -3.96 1.48 16.95
N GLY A 13 -5.21 1.90 16.91
CA GLY A 13 -5.83 2.69 17.98
C GLY A 13 -5.15 4.05 18.19
N ILE A 14 -4.65 4.66 17.11
CA ILE A 14 -3.92 5.95 17.14
C ILE A 14 -4.83 7.04 17.70
N LYS A 15 -4.29 7.83 18.65
CA LYS A 15 -4.96 8.95 19.31
C LYS A 15 -4.29 10.28 18.96
N THR A 16 -5.03 11.36 19.14
CA THR A 16 -4.46 12.71 19.10
C THR A 16 -3.29 12.83 20.08
N GLY A 17 -2.15 13.30 19.59
CA GLY A 17 -0.93 13.45 20.40
C GLY A 17 0.07 12.29 20.29
N ASP A 18 -0.30 11.17 19.65
CA ASP A 18 0.55 9.99 19.52
C ASP A 18 1.75 10.21 18.59
N LYS A 19 2.82 9.47 18.82
CA LYS A 19 4.00 9.39 17.93
C LYS A 19 4.09 8.03 17.29
N ILE A 20 3.94 8.00 15.96
CA ILE A 20 3.80 6.75 15.19
C ILE A 20 5.00 6.55 14.28
N LEU A 21 5.57 5.34 14.29
CA LEU A 21 6.53 4.89 13.28
C LEU A 21 5.81 4.06 12.22
N THR A 22 6.07 4.35 10.95
CA THR A 22 5.53 3.59 9.82
C THR A 22 6.56 3.53 8.71
N ILE A 23 6.48 2.52 7.84
CA ILE A 23 7.16 2.63 6.56
C ILE A 23 6.52 3.72 5.70
N ALA A 24 7.31 4.40 4.85
CA ALA A 24 6.80 5.43 3.96
C ALA A 24 5.88 4.81 2.89
N ALA A 25 6.31 3.68 2.30
CA ALA A 25 5.54 2.87 1.36
C ALA A 25 4.86 3.74 0.30
N ASN A 26 5.68 4.41 -0.53
CA ASN A 26 5.30 5.41 -1.54
C ASN A 26 4.54 6.65 -1.06
N GLY A 27 4.17 6.74 0.22
CA GLY A 27 3.49 7.86 0.84
C GLY A 27 2.06 7.56 1.27
N ALA A 28 1.32 6.69 0.57
CA ALA A 28 -0.10 6.47 0.85
C ALA A 28 -0.34 5.94 2.28
N HIS A 29 0.50 5.02 2.75
CA HIS A 29 0.42 4.48 4.11
C HIS A 29 0.72 5.55 5.16
N ALA A 30 1.81 6.29 4.95
CA ALA A 30 2.31 7.29 5.87
C ALA A 30 1.37 8.50 5.99
N LEU A 31 0.93 9.06 4.86
CA LEU A 31 -0.01 10.18 4.80
C LEU A 31 -1.36 9.83 5.44
N SER A 32 -1.84 8.59 5.23
CA SER A 32 -3.09 8.13 5.85
C SER A 32 -3.03 8.10 7.37
N LYS A 33 -1.85 8.04 8.01
CA LYS A 33 -1.73 8.10 9.48
C LYS A 33 -2.17 9.45 10.05
N LEU A 34 -2.03 10.53 9.27
CA LEU A 34 -2.42 11.87 9.71
C LEU A 34 -3.92 12.01 9.94
N LEU A 35 -4.76 11.13 9.37
CA LEU A 35 -6.20 11.10 9.61
C LEU A 35 -6.58 10.79 11.07
N ALA A 36 -5.68 10.17 11.83
CA ALA A 36 -5.88 9.93 13.26
C ALA A 36 -5.34 11.07 14.15
N ASP A 37 -4.92 12.20 13.55
CA ASP A 37 -4.43 13.40 14.23
C ASP A 37 -3.22 13.18 15.19
N PRO A 38 -2.24 12.31 14.87
CA PRO A 38 -1.06 12.10 15.73
C PRO A 38 -0.24 13.39 15.89
N ALA A 39 0.59 13.47 16.93
CA ALA A 39 1.57 14.56 17.07
C ALA A 39 2.71 14.45 16.05
N GLU A 40 3.14 13.23 15.73
CA GLU A 40 4.24 12.99 14.79
C GLU A 40 4.04 11.65 14.06
N VAL A 41 4.37 11.63 12.78
CA VAL A 41 4.48 10.40 11.98
C VAL A 41 5.91 10.31 11.43
N ILE A 42 6.67 9.36 11.96
CA ILE A 42 7.99 9.00 11.46
C ILE A 42 7.80 7.99 10.33
N ALA A 43 8.01 8.44 9.10
CA ALA A 43 7.88 7.64 7.89
C ALA A 43 9.26 7.28 7.36
N LEU A 44 9.61 5.99 7.46
CA LEU A 44 10.92 5.47 7.11
C LEU A 44 10.87 4.58 5.86
N ASP A 45 11.82 4.71 4.96
CA ASP A 45 11.93 3.79 3.82
C ASP A 45 13.40 3.54 3.44
N ALA A 46 13.70 2.29 3.09
CA ALA A 46 15.01 1.93 2.56
C ALA A 46 15.09 2.21 1.04
N SER A 47 13.95 2.39 0.38
CA SER A 47 13.87 2.70 -1.04
C SER A 47 13.83 4.22 -1.24
N ALA A 48 14.96 4.80 -1.68
CA ALA A 48 15.04 6.21 -2.05
C ALA A 48 13.94 6.62 -3.07
N PRO A 49 13.64 5.83 -4.14
CA PRO A 49 12.51 6.11 -5.03
C PRO A 49 11.15 6.25 -4.31
N GLN A 50 10.81 5.33 -3.40
CA GLN A 50 9.55 5.40 -2.66
C GLN A 50 9.50 6.60 -1.73
N LEU A 51 10.64 6.96 -1.13
CA LEU A 51 10.74 8.12 -0.27
C LEU A 51 10.61 9.42 -1.05
N HIS A 52 11.24 9.54 -2.23
CA HIS A 52 11.08 10.70 -3.12
C HIS A 52 9.64 10.83 -3.64
N MET A 53 8.95 9.72 -3.89
CA MET A 53 7.52 9.72 -4.23
C MET A 53 6.67 10.23 -3.06
N ALA A 54 6.92 9.75 -1.85
CA ALA A 54 6.20 10.21 -0.65
C ALA A 54 6.42 11.72 -0.39
N LYS A 55 7.68 12.18 -0.53
CA LYS A 55 8.06 13.59 -0.35
C LYS A 55 7.46 14.50 -1.43
N LEU A 56 7.42 14.06 -2.69
CA LEU A 56 6.73 14.78 -3.77
C LEU A 56 5.24 14.88 -3.48
N GLN A 57 4.59 13.78 -3.10
CA GLN A 57 3.17 13.78 -2.76
C GLN A 57 2.88 14.76 -1.61
N ALA A 58 3.62 14.68 -0.51
CA ALA A 58 3.45 15.59 0.61
C ALA A 58 3.66 17.07 0.22
N SER A 59 4.66 17.37 -0.60
CA SER A 59 4.92 18.74 -1.05
C SER A 59 3.82 19.25 -2.00
N ALA A 60 3.37 18.41 -2.92
CA ALA A 60 2.28 18.71 -3.83
C ALA A 60 0.96 18.95 -3.08
N MET A 61 0.63 18.13 -2.08
CA MET A 61 -0.56 18.32 -1.24
C MET A 61 -0.57 19.69 -0.54
N LYS A 62 0.58 20.21 -0.11
CA LYS A 62 0.67 21.55 0.51
C LYS A 62 0.28 22.67 -0.44
N LEU A 63 0.60 22.53 -1.73
CA LEU A 63 0.49 23.62 -2.70
C LEU A 63 -0.74 23.52 -3.60
N LEU A 64 -1.18 22.30 -3.89
CA LEU A 64 -2.25 22.04 -4.85
C LEU A 64 -3.59 21.85 -4.15
N SER A 65 -4.67 22.12 -4.89
CA SER A 65 -5.99 21.57 -4.57
C SER A 65 -5.99 20.05 -4.73
N ARG A 66 -7.01 19.37 -4.20
CA ARG A 66 -7.17 17.93 -4.37
C ARG A 66 -7.24 17.50 -5.83
N GLU A 67 -7.98 18.25 -6.66
CA GLU A 67 -8.18 17.92 -8.08
C GLU A 67 -6.87 18.04 -8.86
N GLU A 68 -6.11 19.10 -8.62
CA GLU A 68 -4.78 19.29 -9.18
C GLU A 68 -3.82 18.19 -8.69
N PHE A 69 -3.87 17.84 -7.40
CA PHE A 69 -3.06 16.74 -6.88
C PHE A 69 -3.39 15.40 -7.55
N CYS A 70 -4.68 15.05 -7.65
CA CYS A 70 -5.12 13.84 -8.35
C CYS A 70 -4.63 13.82 -9.79
N THR A 71 -4.72 14.96 -10.50
CA THR A 71 -4.19 15.11 -11.85
C THR A 71 -2.69 14.84 -11.90
N LEU A 72 -1.91 15.47 -11.01
CA LEU A 72 -0.45 15.34 -10.98
C LEU A 72 0.00 13.89 -10.74
N ILE A 73 -0.63 13.18 -9.79
CA ILE A 73 -0.23 11.80 -9.47
C ILE A 73 -0.64 10.79 -10.55
N GLY A 74 -1.56 11.15 -11.44
CA GLY A 74 -2.00 10.31 -12.55
C GLY A 74 -3.39 9.70 -12.40
N ILE A 75 -4.26 10.23 -11.54
CA ILE A 75 -5.69 9.92 -11.62
C ILE A 75 -6.21 10.48 -12.94
N ASP A 76 -6.99 9.68 -13.69
CA ASP A 76 -7.53 10.04 -14.99
C ASP A 76 -6.42 10.39 -16.02
N ARG A 77 -5.29 9.66 -15.93
CA ARG A 77 -4.08 9.95 -16.72
C ARG A 77 -4.28 9.77 -18.22
N MET A 78 -5.22 8.93 -18.64
CA MET A 78 -5.49 8.68 -20.06
C MET A 78 -6.26 9.84 -20.70
N ARG A 79 -7.02 10.60 -19.91
CA ARG A 79 -7.72 11.80 -20.39
C ARG A 79 -6.84 13.06 -20.35
N ILE A 80 -5.95 13.14 -19.35
CA ILE A 80 -5.14 14.34 -19.12
C ILE A 80 -3.77 14.22 -19.80
N PRO A 81 -3.33 15.19 -20.64
CA PRO A 81 -2.04 15.13 -21.32
C PRO A 81 -0.83 15.12 -20.37
N SER A 82 0.23 14.44 -20.79
CA SER A 82 1.47 14.35 -20.03
C SER A 82 2.12 15.71 -19.77
N GLU A 83 2.03 16.62 -20.74
CA GLU A 83 2.60 17.97 -20.67
C GLU A 83 1.98 18.81 -19.56
N GLU A 84 0.70 18.55 -19.24
CA GLU A 84 -0.02 19.24 -18.17
C GLU A 84 0.56 18.86 -16.80
N ARG A 85 0.75 17.56 -16.54
CA ARG A 85 1.39 17.07 -15.31
C ARG A 85 2.83 17.57 -15.18
N ILE A 86 3.60 17.56 -16.28
CA ILE A 86 4.97 18.10 -16.28
C ILE A 86 4.97 19.59 -15.96
N LYS A 87 4.01 20.36 -16.47
CA LYS A 87 3.85 21.79 -16.12
C LYS A 87 3.56 21.95 -14.64
N MET A 88 2.61 21.21 -14.09
CA MET A 88 2.28 21.25 -12.66
C MET A 88 3.49 20.92 -11.78
N TYR A 89 4.27 19.90 -12.15
CA TYR A 89 5.53 19.59 -11.46
C TYR A 89 6.51 20.77 -11.49
N ARG A 90 6.69 21.43 -12.66
CA ARG A 90 7.55 22.62 -12.74
C ARG A 90 7.08 23.76 -11.84
N ASP A 91 5.78 23.89 -11.60
CA ASP A 91 5.22 24.94 -10.75
C ASP A 91 5.47 24.66 -9.26
N ILE A 92 5.58 23.39 -8.85
CA ILE A 92 5.81 22.99 -7.45
C ILE A 92 7.25 22.59 -7.12
N ARG A 93 8.09 22.26 -8.12
CA ARG A 93 9.41 21.62 -7.89
C ARG A 93 10.34 22.43 -6.98
N SER A 94 10.24 23.75 -6.97
CA SER A 94 11.08 24.62 -6.14
C SER A 94 10.76 24.51 -4.64
N SER A 95 9.63 23.90 -4.26
CA SER A 95 9.31 23.61 -2.86
C SER A 95 9.88 22.27 -2.39
N LEU A 96 10.45 21.47 -3.28
CA LEU A 96 11.02 20.17 -2.94
C LEU A 96 12.41 20.33 -2.33
N GLU A 97 12.77 19.39 -1.45
CA GLU A 97 14.16 19.21 -1.04
C GLU A 97 15.04 18.92 -2.26
N SER A 98 16.29 19.40 -2.25
CA SER A 98 17.21 19.36 -3.39
C SER A 98 17.37 17.95 -3.99
N GLU A 99 17.48 16.93 -3.14
CA GLU A 99 17.63 15.53 -3.59
C GLU A 99 16.37 15.00 -4.25
N THR A 100 15.19 15.34 -3.70
CA THR A 100 13.90 14.93 -4.27
C THR A 100 13.61 15.66 -5.58
N MET A 101 13.98 16.94 -5.67
CA MET A 101 13.92 17.70 -6.92
C MET A 101 14.82 17.05 -7.98
N ALA A 102 16.09 16.78 -7.66
CA ALA A 102 17.04 16.19 -8.58
C ALA A 102 16.60 14.80 -9.07
N TYR A 103 16.02 13.98 -8.20
CA TYR A 103 15.41 12.71 -8.58
C TYR A 103 14.29 12.93 -9.61
N TRP A 104 13.28 13.73 -9.30
CA TRP A 104 12.13 13.92 -10.21
C TRP A 104 12.48 14.67 -11.50
N ASP A 105 13.51 15.50 -11.49
CA ASP A 105 14.06 16.09 -12.71
C ASP A 105 14.58 15.00 -13.67
N ALA A 106 15.29 14.01 -13.14
CA ALA A 106 15.78 12.87 -13.92
C ALA A 106 14.64 11.93 -14.37
N PHE A 107 13.53 11.88 -13.64
CA PHE A 107 12.35 11.04 -13.90
C PHE A 107 11.13 11.85 -14.37
N THR A 108 11.34 12.95 -15.10
CA THR A 108 10.24 13.81 -15.59
C THR A 108 9.24 13.07 -16.50
N LYS A 109 9.69 11.99 -17.17
CA LYS A 109 8.80 11.13 -17.96
C LYS A 109 7.73 10.48 -17.07
N ASP A 110 8.11 10.00 -15.88
CA ASP A 110 7.18 9.33 -14.95
C ASP A 110 6.17 10.32 -14.38
N ILE A 111 6.56 11.59 -14.17
CA ILE A 111 5.61 12.67 -13.89
C ILE A 111 4.59 12.80 -15.02
N GLY A 112 5.08 12.85 -16.27
CA GLY A 112 4.24 12.93 -17.45
C GLY A 112 3.28 11.76 -17.60
N GLU A 113 3.68 10.53 -17.25
CA GLU A 113 2.81 9.35 -17.34
C GLU A 113 1.84 9.20 -16.14
N GLY A 114 1.98 10.03 -15.11
CA GLY A 114 1.29 9.87 -13.84
C GLY A 114 2.05 8.89 -12.95
N PHE A 115 2.83 9.44 -12.02
CA PHE A 115 3.82 8.68 -11.28
C PHE A 115 3.22 7.65 -10.29
N LEU A 116 1.91 7.62 -10.08
CA LEU A 116 1.23 6.51 -9.41
C LEU A 116 1.45 5.17 -10.14
N TYR A 117 1.75 5.20 -11.44
CA TYR A 117 1.93 4.02 -12.28
C TYR A 117 3.40 3.69 -12.61
N CYS A 118 4.36 4.44 -12.08
CA CYS A 118 5.79 4.22 -12.39
C CYS A 118 6.37 2.99 -11.67
N GLY A 119 5.67 2.43 -10.68
CA GLY A 119 6.09 1.24 -9.96
C GLY A 119 6.08 -0.01 -10.85
N GLU A 120 7.00 -0.95 -10.60
CA GLU A 120 7.13 -2.15 -11.44
C GLU A 120 5.84 -2.99 -11.46
N TYR A 121 5.13 -3.07 -10.33
CA TYR A 121 3.88 -3.81 -10.22
C TYR A 121 2.73 -3.08 -10.91
N GLU A 122 2.57 -1.79 -10.64
CA GLU A 122 1.52 -0.97 -11.25
C GLU A 122 1.67 -0.96 -12.76
N ASN A 123 2.90 -0.76 -13.27
CA ASN A 123 3.21 -0.78 -14.68
C ASN A 123 2.99 -2.19 -15.29
N GLY A 124 3.47 -3.23 -14.63
CA GLY A 124 3.39 -4.62 -15.11
C GLY A 124 1.97 -5.18 -15.17
N TYR A 125 1.18 -5.00 -14.10
CA TYR A 125 -0.22 -5.45 -14.06
C TYR A 125 -1.09 -4.61 -14.97
N THR A 126 -1.02 -3.29 -14.88
CA THR A 126 -1.91 -2.39 -15.63
C THR A 126 -1.69 -2.54 -17.13
N ASN A 127 -0.44 -2.58 -17.61
CA ASN A 127 -0.20 -2.73 -19.04
C ASN A 127 -0.62 -4.09 -19.59
N LEU A 128 -0.45 -5.17 -18.81
CA LEU A 128 -0.84 -6.48 -19.28
C LEU A 128 -2.36 -6.65 -19.28
N LEU A 129 -3.02 -6.31 -18.17
CA LEU A 129 -4.44 -6.57 -18.00
C LEU A 129 -5.30 -5.65 -18.85
N LYS A 130 -4.97 -4.35 -18.96
CA LYS A 130 -5.74 -3.41 -19.79
C LYS A 130 -5.85 -3.85 -21.27
N ASP A 131 -4.81 -4.53 -21.78
CA ASP A 131 -4.77 -5.00 -23.17
C ASP A 131 -5.49 -6.34 -23.34
N MET A 132 -5.55 -7.16 -22.29
CA MET A 132 -6.19 -8.48 -22.32
C MET A 132 -7.69 -8.43 -22.04
N ILE A 133 -8.13 -7.58 -21.11
CA ILE A 133 -9.53 -7.49 -20.65
C ILE A 133 -10.54 -7.29 -21.79
N PRO A 134 -10.31 -6.38 -22.78
CA PRO A 134 -11.26 -6.17 -23.87
C PRO A 134 -11.52 -7.38 -24.76
N SER A 135 -10.64 -8.40 -24.72
CA SER A 135 -10.83 -9.65 -25.47
C SER A 135 -11.68 -10.71 -24.73
N ILE A 136 -12.01 -10.44 -23.46
CA ILE A 136 -12.65 -11.37 -22.53
C ILE A 136 -14.01 -10.83 -22.11
N HIS A 137 -14.04 -9.55 -21.74
CA HIS A 137 -15.22 -8.85 -21.26
C HIS A 137 -15.41 -7.59 -22.09
N ASP A 138 -16.65 -7.33 -22.49
CA ASP A 138 -16.99 -6.05 -23.10
C ASP A 138 -16.96 -4.93 -22.04
N LYS A 139 -16.98 -3.69 -22.52
CA LYS A 139 -16.89 -2.51 -21.68
C LYS A 139 -18.01 -2.46 -20.62
N ALA A 140 -19.23 -2.83 -20.99
CA ALA A 140 -20.38 -2.81 -20.08
C ALA A 140 -20.20 -3.80 -18.93
N THR A 141 -19.71 -5.00 -19.20
CA THR A 141 -19.43 -6.04 -18.20
C THR A 141 -18.39 -5.57 -17.19
N VAL A 142 -17.35 -4.85 -17.64
CA VAL A 142 -16.30 -4.30 -16.78
C VAL A 142 -16.83 -3.16 -15.92
N GLU A 143 -17.58 -2.23 -16.51
CA GLU A 143 -18.18 -1.10 -15.79
C GLU A 143 -19.18 -1.59 -14.73
N GLU A 144 -20.03 -2.57 -15.07
CA GLU A 144 -20.96 -3.18 -14.13
C GLU A 144 -20.21 -3.87 -12.99
N PHE A 145 -19.15 -4.65 -13.30
CA PHE A 145 -18.34 -5.32 -12.28
C PHE A 145 -17.67 -4.35 -11.31
N LEU A 146 -17.14 -3.23 -11.80
CA LEU A 146 -16.52 -2.20 -10.96
C LEU A 146 -17.56 -1.41 -10.14
N ALA A 147 -18.77 -1.23 -10.68
CA ALA A 147 -19.85 -0.48 -10.03
C ALA A 147 -20.55 -1.23 -8.90
N LEU A 148 -20.35 -2.55 -8.80
CA LEU A 148 -20.90 -3.40 -7.74
C LEU A 148 -20.59 -2.80 -6.36
N GLY A 149 -21.66 -2.58 -5.58
CA GLY A 149 -21.62 -1.89 -4.30
C GLY A 149 -21.07 -2.73 -3.15
N ASP A 150 -21.52 -2.43 -1.94
CA ASP A 150 -21.06 -3.12 -0.73
C ASP A 150 -21.73 -4.49 -0.49
N ASN A 151 -22.57 -4.97 -1.42
CA ASN A 151 -23.22 -6.26 -1.37
C ASN A 151 -22.28 -7.37 -1.86
N MET A 152 -21.62 -8.05 -0.93
CA MET A 152 -20.61 -9.05 -1.25
C MET A 152 -21.22 -10.29 -1.91
N GLU A 153 -22.43 -10.71 -1.54
CA GLU A 153 -23.09 -11.86 -2.15
C GLU A 153 -23.40 -11.61 -3.64
N GLU A 154 -23.85 -10.40 -3.96
CA GLU A 154 -24.08 -9.98 -5.35
C GLU A 154 -22.78 -9.96 -6.15
N GLN A 155 -21.71 -9.41 -5.57
CA GLN A 155 -20.41 -9.37 -6.21
C GLN A 155 -19.82 -10.76 -6.46
N ILE A 156 -19.96 -11.67 -5.48
CA ILE A 156 -19.50 -13.05 -5.61
C ILE A 156 -20.28 -13.77 -6.71
N ARG A 157 -21.62 -13.62 -6.75
CA ARG A 157 -22.42 -14.21 -7.83
C ARG A 157 -22.03 -13.66 -9.19
N TYR A 158 -21.87 -12.34 -9.32
CA TYR A 158 -21.42 -11.74 -10.57
C TYR A 158 -20.06 -12.30 -11.02
N TYR A 159 -19.13 -12.46 -10.07
CA TYR A 159 -17.83 -13.06 -10.36
C TYR A 159 -17.98 -14.51 -10.88
N GLU A 160 -18.78 -15.33 -10.21
CA GLU A 160 -18.96 -16.75 -10.54
C GLU A 160 -19.73 -16.95 -11.85
N ASP A 161 -20.80 -16.18 -12.07
CA ASP A 161 -21.75 -16.38 -13.15
C ASP A 161 -21.36 -15.66 -14.45
N ILE A 162 -20.66 -14.51 -14.35
CA ILE A 162 -20.37 -13.62 -15.49
C ILE A 162 -18.87 -13.45 -15.72
N TRP A 163 -18.09 -13.19 -14.66
CA TRP A 163 -16.68 -12.84 -14.80
C TRP A 163 -15.75 -14.04 -15.02
N SER A 164 -15.92 -15.13 -14.26
CA SER A 164 -14.99 -16.25 -14.16
C SER A 164 -15.06 -17.21 -15.37
N THR A 165 -14.78 -16.67 -16.55
CA THR A 165 -14.79 -17.42 -17.81
C THR A 165 -13.51 -18.24 -17.99
N SER A 166 -13.53 -19.21 -18.91
CA SER A 166 -12.33 -19.98 -19.28
C SER A 166 -11.24 -19.09 -19.89
N GLN A 167 -11.64 -18.02 -20.60
CA GLN A 167 -10.75 -16.99 -21.14
C GLN A 167 -10.09 -16.18 -20.02
N TRP A 168 -10.86 -15.76 -19.00
CA TRP A 168 -10.34 -15.11 -17.80
C TRP A 168 -9.31 -16.00 -17.08
N CYS A 169 -9.63 -17.28 -16.85
CA CYS A 169 -8.69 -18.24 -16.27
C CYS A 169 -7.42 -18.42 -17.12
N ALA A 170 -7.51 -18.27 -18.45
CA ALA A 170 -6.35 -18.35 -19.35
C ALA A 170 -5.43 -17.12 -19.25
N VAL A 171 -5.95 -15.95 -18.85
CA VAL A 171 -5.12 -14.75 -18.57
C VAL A 171 -4.01 -15.08 -17.61
N TYR A 172 -4.34 -15.72 -16.47
CA TYR A 172 -3.37 -16.06 -15.44
C TYR A 172 -2.31 -17.06 -15.89
N LYS A 173 -2.64 -17.94 -16.85
CA LYS A 173 -1.65 -18.81 -17.50
C LYS A 173 -0.68 -17.99 -18.36
N GLY A 174 -1.18 -16.97 -19.06
CA GLY A 174 -0.38 -16.01 -19.79
C GLY A 174 0.50 -15.16 -18.87
N MET A 175 -0.06 -14.62 -17.79
CA MET A 175 0.65 -13.87 -16.76
C MET A 175 1.80 -14.69 -16.19
N ALA A 176 1.57 -15.96 -15.85
CA ALA A 176 2.62 -16.82 -15.32
C ALA A 176 3.78 -17.00 -16.32
N ARG A 177 3.54 -16.93 -17.63
CA ARG A 177 4.60 -17.03 -18.67
C ARG A 177 5.32 -15.71 -18.95
N ASN A 178 4.78 -14.59 -18.48
CA ASN A 178 5.38 -13.28 -18.67
C ASN A 178 6.62 -13.11 -17.77
N ALA A 179 7.69 -12.53 -18.33
CA ALA A 179 8.98 -12.41 -17.67
C ALA A 179 8.94 -11.58 -16.37
N PHE A 180 8.09 -10.54 -16.30
CA PHE A 180 7.91 -9.74 -15.09
C PHE A 180 7.36 -10.62 -13.95
N PHE A 181 6.27 -11.33 -14.20
CA PHE A 181 5.63 -12.18 -13.19
C PHE A 181 6.50 -13.37 -12.80
N SER A 182 7.28 -13.93 -13.73
CA SER A 182 8.27 -14.98 -13.45
C SER A 182 9.42 -14.50 -12.55
N ARG A 183 9.95 -13.29 -12.81
CA ARG A 183 10.97 -12.67 -11.96
C ARG A 183 10.40 -12.33 -10.59
N ALA A 184 9.22 -11.72 -10.56
CA ALA A 184 8.52 -11.39 -9.32
C ALA A 184 8.26 -12.67 -8.51
N SER A 185 7.75 -13.75 -9.12
CA SER A 185 7.49 -15.01 -8.43
C SER A 185 8.76 -15.63 -7.85
N THR A 186 9.89 -15.54 -8.56
CA THR A 186 11.20 -16.03 -8.11
C THR A 186 11.72 -15.24 -6.90
N ALA A 187 11.68 -13.91 -6.95
CA ALA A 187 11.95 -13.06 -5.79
C ALA A 187 11.00 -13.42 -4.62
N LEU A 188 9.77 -13.77 -4.98
CA LEU A 188 8.70 -14.17 -4.10
C LEU A 188 8.72 -15.67 -3.71
N ASN A 189 9.70 -16.46 -4.16
CA ASN A 189 9.83 -17.90 -3.89
C ASN A 189 8.53 -18.70 -4.09
N ILE A 190 7.69 -18.25 -5.02
CA ILE A 190 6.48 -18.94 -5.45
C ILE A 190 6.92 -19.90 -6.56
N ASP A 191 6.58 -21.18 -6.42
CA ASP A 191 6.85 -22.16 -7.46
C ASP A 191 6.16 -21.73 -8.75
N PHE A 192 6.96 -21.58 -9.80
CA PHE A 192 6.52 -21.20 -11.13
C PHE A 192 5.42 -22.13 -11.66
N SER A 193 5.48 -23.43 -11.32
CA SER A 193 4.49 -24.43 -11.74
C SER A 193 3.08 -24.14 -11.21
N THR A 194 2.99 -23.41 -10.09
CA THR A 194 1.72 -23.06 -9.43
C THR A 194 1.38 -21.57 -9.54
N LEU A 195 2.23 -20.76 -10.17
CA LEU A 195 2.11 -19.30 -10.20
C LEU A 195 0.76 -18.83 -10.78
N SER A 196 0.28 -19.45 -11.86
CA SER A 196 -1.02 -19.09 -12.46
C SER A 196 -2.19 -19.29 -11.49
N THR A 197 -2.27 -20.47 -10.87
CA THR A 197 -3.26 -20.80 -9.84
C THR A 197 -3.12 -19.90 -8.63
N TYR A 198 -1.90 -19.60 -8.19
CA TYR A 198 -1.66 -18.67 -7.08
C TYR A 198 -2.21 -17.28 -7.40
N LEU A 199 -1.85 -16.69 -8.54
CA LEU A 199 -2.31 -15.35 -8.93
C LEU A 199 -3.84 -15.28 -9.06
N LEU A 200 -4.47 -16.31 -9.66
CA LEU A 200 -5.92 -16.40 -9.77
C LEU A 200 -6.57 -16.49 -8.39
N ASN A 201 -6.08 -17.38 -7.52
CA ASN A 201 -6.60 -17.52 -6.15
C ASN A 201 -6.47 -16.21 -5.35
N GLN A 202 -5.38 -15.45 -5.55
CA GLN A 202 -5.21 -14.16 -4.89
C GLN A 202 -6.22 -13.12 -5.41
N PHE A 203 -6.54 -13.14 -6.71
CA PHE A 203 -7.60 -12.29 -7.25
C PHE A 203 -8.98 -12.70 -6.73
N GLU A 204 -9.31 -13.98 -6.74
CA GLU A 204 -10.58 -14.51 -6.21
C GLU A 204 -10.78 -14.16 -4.75
N LYS A 205 -9.74 -14.37 -3.94
CA LYS A 205 -9.76 -13.97 -2.54
C LYS A 205 -10.00 -12.46 -2.40
N MET A 206 -9.44 -11.61 -3.26
CA MET A 206 -9.72 -10.16 -3.22
C MET A 206 -11.19 -9.87 -3.55
N ILE A 207 -11.72 -10.44 -4.65
CA ILE A 207 -13.11 -10.27 -5.06
C ILE A 207 -14.10 -10.78 -4.02
N ARG A 208 -13.79 -11.85 -3.30
CA ARG A 208 -14.69 -12.41 -2.28
C ARG A 208 -14.75 -11.61 -0.98
N HIS A 209 -13.87 -10.62 -0.78
CA HIS A 209 -13.72 -9.98 0.54
C HIS A 209 -13.54 -8.47 0.51
N THR A 210 -13.32 -7.87 -0.67
CA THR A 210 -13.22 -6.42 -0.84
C THR A 210 -14.27 -5.97 -1.84
N PRO A 211 -15.19 -5.05 -1.48
CA PRO A 211 -16.10 -4.46 -2.44
C PRO A 211 -15.33 -3.81 -3.59
N ASN A 212 -15.69 -4.13 -4.83
CA ASN A 212 -15.03 -3.64 -6.03
C ASN A 212 -15.02 -2.12 -6.06
N LYS A 213 -16.15 -1.50 -5.74
CA LYS A 213 -16.32 -0.04 -5.62
C LYS A 213 -15.40 0.63 -4.60
N ARG A 214 -14.66 -0.12 -3.76
CA ARG A 214 -13.69 0.41 -2.79
C ARG A 214 -12.23 0.14 -3.18
N ASN A 215 -11.98 -0.40 -4.37
CA ASN A 215 -10.67 -0.85 -4.82
C ASN A 215 -10.31 -0.20 -6.16
N GLU A 216 -9.70 0.98 -6.14
CA GLU A 216 -9.26 1.64 -7.36
C GLU A 216 -8.07 0.95 -8.03
N PHE A 217 -7.32 0.09 -7.32
CA PHE A 217 -6.29 -0.72 -7.99
C PHE A 217 -6.93 -1.75 -8.92
N LEU A 218 -8.12 -2.26 -8.57
CA LEU A 218 -8.90 -3.09 -9.48
C LEU A 218 -9.31 -2.30 -10.72
N GLU A 219 -9.81 -1.07 -10.54
CA GLU A 219 -10.13 -0.16 -11.64
C GLU A 219 -8.91 0.09 -12.55
N ALA A 220 -7.76 0.43 -11.95
CA ALA A 220 -6.49 0.61 -12.66
C ALA A 220 -6.11 -0.62 -13.48
N PHE A 221 -6.16 -1.80 -12.87
CA PHE A 221 -5.78 -3.04 -13.54
C PHE A 221 -6.72 -3.43 -14.67
N LEU A 222 -8.03 -3.23 -14.50
CA LEU A 222 -9.02 -3.63 -15.49
C LEU A 222 -9.17 -2.64 -16.64
N THR A 223 -8.97 -1.35 -16.38
CA THR A 223 -9.24 -0.29 -17.36
C THR A 223 -8.00 0.42 -17.88
N GLY A 224 -6.85 0.25 -17.21
CA GLY A 224 -5.64 1.00 -17.53
C GLY A 224 -5.48 2.32 -16.75
N ASP A 225 -6.53 2.75 -16.03
CA ASP A 225 -6.64 4.07 -15.40
C ASP A 225 -7.51 4.04 -14.13
N ILE A 226 -7.44 5.09 -13.32
CA ILE A 226 -8.37 5.35 -12.22
C ILE A 226 -9.21 6.55 -12.65
N ASN A 227 -10.45 6.32 -13.07
CA ASN A 227 -11.33 7.32 -13.69
C ASN A 227 -12.62 7.60 -12.91
N GLY A 228 -12.72 7.09 -11.67
CA GLY A 228 -13.79 7.40 -10.73
C GLY A 228 -14.88 6.33 -10.63
N SER A 229 -14.66 5.15 -11.19
CA SER A 229 -15.53 3.99 -11.00
C SER A 229 -15.45 3.47 -9.55
N CYS A 230 -14.27 3.55 -8.94
CA CYS A 230 -14.03 3.16 -7.56
C CYS A 230 -13.76 4.35 -6.64
N LYS A 231 -14.01 4.13 -5.35
CA LYS A 231 -13.65 5.05 -4.27
C LYS A 231 -12.12 5.07 -4.13
N LEU A 232 -11.54 6.27 -4.16
CA LEU A 232 -10.11 6.47 -3.93
C LEU A 232 -9.69 6.13 -2.48
N HIS A 233 -8.39 5.88 -2.30
CA HIS A 233 -7.72 5.67 -1.02
C HIS A 233 -8.02 6.83 -0.09
N ALA A 234 -8.05 6.54 1.21
CA ALA A 234 -8.48 7.49 2.22
C ALA A 234 -7.81 8.86 2.11
N TYR A 235 -6.50 8.93 1.84
CA TYR A 235 -5.77 10.19 1.75
C TYR A 235 -6.13 11.08 0.54
N LEU A 236 -6.80 10.52 -0.48
CA LEU A 236 -7.22 11.23 -1.71
C LEU A 236 -8.66 11.73 -1.67
N ARG A 237 -9.43 11.37 -0.64
CA ARG A 237 -10.85 11.73 -0.52
C ARG A 237 -10.99 13.18 -0.06
N GLU A 238 -12.02 13.88 -0.54
CA GLU A 238 -12.19 15.33 -0.36
C GLU A 238 -11.99 15.85 1.07
N GLY A 239 -12.77 15.36 2.04
CA GLY A 239 -12.64 15.79 3.44
C GLY A 239 -11.33 15.33 4.11
N ASN A 240 -10.76 14.22 3.65
CA ASN A 240 -9.52 13.67 4.19
C ASN A 240 -8.29 14.42 3.68
N PHE A 241 -8.31 14.85 2.41
CA PHE A 241 -7.21 15.52 1.74
C PHE A 241 -6.85 16.83 2.46
N GLU A 242 -7.84 17.69 2.70
CA GLU A 242 -7.63 18.97 3.39
C GLU A 242 -7.21 18.76 4.86
N PHE A 243 -7.78 17.75 5.52
CA PHE A 243 -7.41 17.39 6.88
C PHE A 243 -5.94 16.93 6.99
N ILE A 244 -5.48 16.12 6.04
CA ILE A 244 -4.08 15.70 5.95
C ILE A 244 -3.20 16.90 5.61
N LYS A 245 -3.58 17.72 4.62
CA LYS A 245 -2.84 18.91 4.18
C LYS A 245 -2.49 19.83 5.34
N SER A 246 -3.41 20.07 6.27
CA SER A 246 -3.18 20.92 7.44
C SER A 246 -2.30 20.29 8.53
N ARG A 247 -1.76 19.08 8.33
CA ARG A 247 -0.97 18.30 9.30
C ARG A 247 0.33 17.76 8.71
N LEU A 248 0.67 18.13 7.48
CA LEU A 248 1.87 17.63 6.80
C LEU A 248 3.18 18.08 7.46
N ASP A 249 3.14 19.08 8.34
CA ASP A 249 4.23 19.51 9.22
C ASP A 249 4.59 18.46 10.29
N ARG A 250 3.67 17.53 10.59
CA ARG A 250 3.88 16.44 11.54
C ARG A 250 4.58 15.22 10.93
N MET A 251 4.87 15.25 9.62
CA MET A 251 5.58 14.18 8.93
C MET A 251 7.09 14.34 9.10
N LYS A 252 7.75 13.25 9.48
CA LYS A 252 9.21 13.14 9.48
C LYS A 252 9.65 12.02 8.56
N TRP A 253 10.32 12.37 7.47
CA TRP A 253 10.82 11.43 6.47
C TRP A 253 12.24 10.99 6.79
N ILE A 254 12.49 9.69 6.84
CA ILE A 254 13.82 9.12 7.11
C ILE A 254 14.16 8.09 6.05
N GLU A 255 15.27 8.28 5.34
CA GLU A 255 15.85 7.24 4.51
C GLU A 255 16.68 6.29 5.38
N GLY A 256 16.42 4.99 5.28
CA GLY A 256 17.19 3.99 6.02
C GLY A 256 16.50 2.63 6.13
N ASP A 257 17.22 1.64 6.65
CA ASP A 257 16.68 0.31 6.95
C ASP A 257 15.93 0.32 8.29
N ILE A 258 14.70 -0.21 8.30
CA ILE A 258 13.84 -0.21 9.49
C ILE A 258 14.41 -1.04 10.64
N ILE A 259 15.13 -2.12 10.33
CA ILE A 259 15.78 -2.98 11.31
C ILE A 259 16.93 -2.21 11.98
N GLU A 260 17.75 -1.54 11.19
CA GLU A 260 18.84 -0.71 11.71
C GLU A 260 18.30 0.45 12.55
N PHE A 261 17.28 1.16 12.07
CA PHE A 261 16.66 2.25 12.82
C PHE A 261 16.11 1.81 14.18
N VAL A 262 15.36 0.70 14.22
CA VAL A 262 14.77 0.18 15.45
C VAL A 262 15.85 -0.31 16.40
N ARG A 263 16.84 -1.06 15.92
CA ARG A 263 18.00 -1.52 16.71
C ARG A 263 18.76 -0.35 17.31
N ASP A 264 19.09 0.65 16.51
CA ASP A 264 19.90 1.79 16.94
C ASP A 264 19.12 2.69 17.90
N ARG A 265 17.79 2.76 17.77
CA ARG A 265 16.93 3.44 18.74
C ARG A 265 16.87 2.67 20.07
N ALA A 266 16.69 1.35 20.03
CA ALA A 266 16.66 0.49 21.22
C ALA A 266 17.98 0.53 22.01
N ALA A 267 19.11 0.69 21.31
CA ALA A 267 20.44 0.79 21.94
C ALA A 267 20.70 2.13 22.65
N LYS A 268 19.89 3.17 22.43
CA LYS A 268 20.06 4.47 23.09
C LYS A 268 19.59 4.41 24.54
N GLN A 269 20.37 4.99 25.46
CA GLN A 269 20.01 5.04 26.88
C GLN A 269 18.82 5.96 27.16
N ASN A 270 18.58 6.97 26.32
CA ASN A 270 17.48 7.91 26.49
C ASN A 270 16.83 8.20 25.14
N PHE A 271 15.64 7.64 24.92
CA PHE A 271 14.82 7.91 23.75
C PHE A 271 13.35 8.02 24.17
N GLU A 272 12.59 8.80 23.42
CA GLU A 272 11.14 8.86 23.62
C GLU A 272 10.48 7.61 23.04
N ARG A 273 9.68 6.93 23.86
CA ARG A 273 8.93 5.75 23.44
C ARG A 273 7.80 6.13 22.48
N LEU A 274 7.57 5.29 21.48
CA LEU A 274 6.52 5.45 20.47
C LEU A 274 5.17 4.94 20.98
N ASP A 275 4.08 5.45 20.42
CA ASP A 275 2.70 5.06 20.74
C ASP A 275 2.16 3.97 19.79
N GLY A 276 2.86 3.73 18.68
CA GLY A 276 2.52 2.66 17.76
C GLY A 276 3.52 2.51 16.62
N ILE A 277 3.58 1.30 16.07
CA ILE A 277 4.46 0.98 14.94
C ILE A 277 3.66 0.23 13.86
N ASN A 278 3.78 0.66 12.62
CA ASN A 278 3.26 0.00 11.44
C ASN A 278 4.39 -0.59 10.58
N LEU A 279 4.57 -1.91 10.67
CA LEU A 279 5.54 -2.72 9.90
C LEU A 279 4.86 -3.50 8.77
N SER A 280 3.71 -3.02 8.31
CA SER A 280 3.05 -3.54 7.11
C SER A 280 4.02 -3.71 5.94
N THR A 281 3.88 -4.77 5.15
CA THR A 281 4.78 -5.23 4.05
C THR A 281 6.21 -5.60 4.42
N VAL A 282 6.78 -5.09 5.51
CA VAL A 282 8.17 -5.36 5.92
C VAL A 282 8.52 -6.86 5.89
N PRO A 283 7.69 -7.78 6.43
CA PRO A 283 8.03 -9.21 6.44
C PRO A 283 8.23 -9.81 5.04
N VAL A 284 7.61 -9.25 3.99
CA VAL A 284 7.77 -9.72 2.62
C VAL A 284 9.22 -9.60 2.14
N TYR A 285 9.91 -8.51 2.52
CA TYR A 285 11.28 -8.23 2.10
C TYR A 285 12.32 -9.09 2.84
N TYR A 286 12.02 -9.51 4.08
CA TYR A 286 12.94 -10.30 4.91
C TYR A 286 12.48 -11.74 5.16
N LYS A 287 11.52 -12.26 4.39
CA LYS A 287 11.01 -13.63 4.58
C LYS A 287 12.07 -14.74 4.58
N LYS A 288 13.21 -14.52 3.88
CA LYS A 288 14.36 -15.45 3.84
C LYS A 288 15.25 -15.35 5.08
N PHE A 289 14.95 -14.40 5.97
CA PHE A 289 15.69 -14.08 7.18
C PHE A 289 14.71 -13.97 8.36
N PRO A 290 14.01 -15.05 8.73
CA PRO A 290 12.98 -15.03 9.78
C PRO A 290 13.51 -14.48 11.11
N ASP A 291 14.76 -14.76 11.47
CA ASP A 291 15.39 -14.24 12.68
C ASP A 291 15.51 -12.71 12.67
N LYS A 292 15.70 -12.09 11.49
CA LYS A 292 15.73 -10.63 11.36
C LYS A 292 14.36 -10.00 11.68
N ILE A 293 13.28 -10.61 11.19
CA ILE A 293 11.91 -10.14 11.50
C ILE A 293 11.57 -10.35 12.97
N TYR A 294 11.90 -11.52 13.52
CA TYR A 294 11.69 -11.79 14.94
C TYR A 294 12.43 -10.77 15.83
N ASN A 295 13.70 -10.51 15.55
CA ASN A 295 14.49 -9.53 16.31
C ASN A 295 13.96 -8.09 16.13
N LEU A 296 13.57 -7.72 14.91
CA LEU A 296 12.92 -6.43 14.62
C LEU A 296 11.66 -6.27 15.49
N MET A 297 10.77 -7.27 15.50
CA MET A 297 9.53 -7.19 16.29
C MET A 297 9.81 -7.13 17.79
N LYS A 298 10.78 -7.89 18.30
CA LYS A 298 11.20 -7.83 19.71
C LYS A 298 11.71 -6.44 20.09
N GLN A 299 12.62 -5.87 19.29
CA GLN A 299 13.17 -4.53 19.55
C GLN A 299 12.12 -3.43 19.35
N ALA A 300 11.17 -3.63 18.43
CA ALA A 300 10.05 -2.72 18.22
C ALA A 300 9.17 -2.60 19.49
N VAL A 301 8.97 -3.71 20.22
CA VAL A 301 8.28 -3.71 21.52
C VAL A 301 9.05 -2.90 22.56
N GLU A 302 10.39 -3.03 22.61
CA GLU A 302 11.25 -2.30 23.56
C GLU A 302 11.18 -0.77 23.39
N ILE A 303 10.99 -0.29 22.16
CA ILE A 303 10.93 1.14 21.86
C ILE A 303 9.52 1.76 21.94
N CYS A 304 8.50 0.96 22.26
CA CYS A 304 7.12 1.40 22.41
C CYS A 304 6.73 1.64 23.87
N LYS A 305 5.68 2.42 24.12
CA LYS A 305 5.04 2.52 25.45
C LYS A 305 4.25 1.23 25.73
N PRO A 306 4.11 0.80 27.00
CA PRO A 306 3.16 -0.24 27.36
C PRO A 306 1.75 0.07 26.84
N GLY A 307 1.06 -0.93 26.30
CA GLY A 307 -0.26 -0.79 25.67
C GLY A 307 -0.25 -0.33 24.20
N SER A 308 0.89 0.05 23.65
CA SER A 308 1.02 0.42 22.23
C SER A 308 0.71 -0.76 21.31
N LYS A 309 0.30 -0.46 20.08
CA LYS A 309 0.00 -1.46 19.06
C LYS A 309 1.12 -1.53 18.02
N LEU A 310 1.64 -2.74 17.82
CA LEU A 310 2.49 -3.07 16.67
C LEU A 310 1.60 -3.73 15.63
N VAL A 311 1.42 -3.10 14.47
CA VAL A 311 0.63 -3.61 13.35
C VAL A 311 1.53 -4.01 12.20
N TYR A 312 1.26 -5.16 11.61
CA TYR A 312 1.94 -5.59 10.40
C TYR A 312 0.99 -6.43 9.54
N TYR A 313 1.35 -6.55 8.27
CA TYR A 313 0.79 -7.57 7.39
C TYR A 313 1.88 -8.05 6.45
N ALA A 314 1.80 -9.32 6.09
CA ALA A 314 2.53 -9.89 4.97
C ALA A 314 1.53 -10.42 3.94
N ALA A 315 1.88 -10.34 2.66
CA ALA A 315 1.11 -10.98 1.60
C ALA A 315 1.09 -12.52 1.72
N TYR A 316 1.96 -13.09 2.56
CA TYR A 316 2.09 -14.52 2.80
C TYR A 316 1.48 -14.90 4.16
N GLU A 317 0.46 -15.75 4.14
CA GLU A 317 -0.23 -16.24 5.35
C GLU A 317 0.73 -16.94 6.33
N GLU A 318 1.72 -17.68 5.83
CA GLU A 318 2.73 -18.36 6.65
C GLU A 318 3.52 -17.38 7.53
N LEU A 319 3.96 -16.25 6.95
CA LEU A 319 4.67 -15.19 7.68
C LEU A 319 3.74 -14.49 8.68
N ASN A 320 2.43 -14.46 8.43
CA ASN A 320 1.48 -13.88 9.36
C ASN A 320 1.28 -14.73 10.62
N ASN A 321 1.56 -16.04 10.56
CA ASN A 321 1.30 -16.96 11.68
C ASN A 321 2.57 -17.33 12.47
N GLN A 322 3.71 -17.53 11.82
CA GLN A 322 4.92 -18.04 12.47
C GLN A 322 5.51 -17.11 13.53
N PHE A 323 5.58 -15.80 13.26
CA PHE A 323 6.26 -14.85 14.17
C PHE A 323 5.46 -14.50 15.43
N PRO A 324 4.16 -14.18 15.36
CA PRO A 324 3.39 -13.87 16.56
C PRO A 324 3.35 -15.04 17.52
N GLN A 325 3.19 -16.27 17.01
CA GLN A 325 3.11 -17.45 17.85
C GLN A 325 4.37 -17.60 18.71
N LYS A 326 5.55 -17.52 18.08
CA LYS A 326 6.83 -17.56 18.80
C LYS A 326 6.97 -16.43 19.83
N MET A 327 6.55 -15.22 19.49
CA MET A 327 6.64 -14.08 20.41
C MET A 327 5.64 -14.15 21.58
N ILE A 328 4.46 -14.75 21.38
CA ILE A 328 3.50 -15.04 22.44
C ILE A 328 4.06 -16.13 23.37
N GLU A 329 4.63 -17.19 22.80
CA GLU A 329 5.29 -18.27 23.54
C GLU A 329 6.47 -17.73 24.39
N ASP A 330 7.24 -16.78 23.86
CA ASP A 330 8.34 -16.12 24.56
C ASP A 330 7.89 -15.04 25.56
N GLY A 331 6.57 -14.81 25.73
CA GLY A 331 6.00 -13.83 26.66
C GLY A 331 6.21 -12.36 26.28
N VAL A 332 6.64 -12.10 25.04
CA VAL A 332 6.95 -10.74 24.55
C VAL A 332 5.67 -9.97 24.20
N LEU A 333 4.60 -10.67 23.82
CA LEU A 333 3.33 -10.08 23.37
C LEU A 333 2.13 -10.71 24.09
N THR A 334 1.07 -9.93 24.34
CA THR A 334 -0.26 -10.46 24.69
C THR A 334 -1.19 -10.47 23.47
N TYR A 335 -1.80 -11.63 23.20
CA TYR A 335 -2.79 -11.81 22.13
C TYR A 335 -4.21 -11.60 22.68
N ASN A 336 -4.89 -10.54 22.27
CA ASN A 336 -6.22 -10.17 22.79
C ASN A 336 -7.37 -10.39 21.78
N GLY A 337 -7.46 -11.59 21.16
CA GLY A 337 -8.59 -12.02 20.29
C GLY A 337 -8.73 -11.25 18.97
N GLN A 338 -9.54 -11.62 17.96
CA GLN A 338 -10.32 -12.81 17.59
C GLN A 338 -10.31 -12.89 16.04
N ASP A 339 -10.69 -14.04 15.48
CA ASP A 339 -10.80 -14.35 14.05
C ASP A 339 -11.66 -13.33 13.26
N LEU A 340 -11.25 -12.99 12.03
CA LEU A 340 -12.10 -12.21 11.11
C LEU A 340 -11.98 -12.81 9.72
N SER A 341 -12.96 -13.64 9.40
CA SER A 341 -13.27 -14.23 8.11
C SER A 341 -13.50 -13.17 7.02
N CYS A 342 -12.44 -12.49 6.57
CA CYS A 342 -12.42 -11.74 5.32
C CYS A 342 -11.01 -11.82 4.71
N GLY A 343 -10.85 -12.65 3.69
CA GLY A 343 -9.58 -12.95 3.02
C GLY A 343 -8.87 -11.74 2.38
N ILE A 344 -7.55 -11.78 2.59
CA ILE A 344 -6.47 -10.93 2.09
C ILE A 344 -6.32 -9.55 2.78
N LEU A 345 -5.24 -9.53 3.59
CA LEU A 345 -4.61 -8.43 4.32
C LEU A 345 -5.34 -7.96 5.57
N ILE A 346 -5.60 -8.89 6.49
CA ILE A 346 -5.93 -8.57 7.88
C ILE A 346 -4.65 -8.06 8.54
N PRO A 347 -4.58 -6.78 8.94
CA PRO A 347 -3.45 -6.29 9.71
C PRO A 347 -3.49 -7.03 11.04
N ARG A 348 -2.45 -7.82 11.31
CA ARG A 348 -2.28 -8.45 12.63
C ARG A 348 -1.71 -7.39 13.54
N TYR A 349 -2.20 -7.36 14.78
CA TYR A 349 -1.66 -6.47 15.78
C TYR A 349 -1.31 -7.24 17.05
N ALA A 350 -0.29 -6.74 17.75
CA ALA A 350 0.05 -7.20 19.07
C ALA A 350 0.11 -6.03 20.04
N THR A 351 -0.17 -6.31 21.31
CA THR A 351 -0.11 -5.30 22.38
C THR A 351 1.22 -5.44 23.10
N VAL A 352 1.92 -4.32 23.26
CA VAL A 352 3.15 -4.21 24.05
C VAL A 352 2.80 -4.36 25.52
N ASN A 353 3.43 -5.33 26.20
CA ASN A 353 3.25 -5.58 27.64
C ASN A 353 3.87 -4.50 28.51
#